data_AF-A0A0S7BU46-F1
#
_entry.id   AF-A0A0S7BU46-F1
#
_cell.length_a   1.000
_cell.length_b   1.000
_cell.length_c   1.000
_cell.angle_alpha   90.00
_cell.angle_beta   90.00
_cell.angle_gamma   90.00
#
_symmetry.space_group_name_H-M   'P 1'
#
loop_
_entity.id
_entity.type
_entity.pdbx_description
1 polymer ?
#
loop_
_entity_poly.entity_id
_entity_poly.type
_entity_poly.pdbx_seq_one_letter_code
_entity_poly.pdbx_strand_id
1 'polypeptide(L)'
;MKKIVIYLTLILIFGCRNSSNILPDTELKFVSDYHCWPYDVNIYSVKDIKIDSLFYTYPLNGYFGKNPKYKITTWSKYDEIDTTVWSGMNNILGQCDDNTELYNQILKGDDIYYSGIYQDFKVENGEKRRKYEQILFLDLAQNKLHIFKDINKIY
;
A
#
# COMPACT_ATOMS: atom_id res chain seq x y z
N MET A 1 52.70 -22.61 28.27
CA MET A 1 52.29 -21.29 27.77
C MET A 1 51.17 -21.50 26.76
N LYS A 2 49.98 -21.00 27.07
CA LYS A 2 48.75 -21.15 26.29
C LYS A 2 48.82 -20.27 25.04
N LYS A 3 48.63 -20.84 23.85
CA LYS A 3 48.26 -20.09 22.65
C LYS A 3 46.88 -20.57 22.22
N ILE A 4 45.86 -19.90 22.73
CA ILE A 4 44.48 -20.01 22.25
C ILE A 4 44.44 -19.17 20.98
N VAL A 5 44.36 -19.84 19.83
CA VAL A 5 44.11 -19.18 18.55
C VAL A 5 42.61 -18.92 18.48
N ILE A 6 42.27 -17.65 18.68
CA ILE A 6 41.00 -17.03 18.30
C ILE A 6 40.90 -17.11 16.77
N TYR A 7 39.73 -17.48 16.24
CA TYR A 7 39.08 -16.97 15.02
C TYR A 7 38.16 -18.05 14.44
N LEU A 8 36.85 -17.89 14.64
CA LEU A 8 35.85 -17.80 13.57
C LEU A 8 34.48 -17.70 14.25
N THR A 9 34.18 -16.51 14.78
CA THR A 9 32.81 -16.04 14.85
C THR A 9 32.32 -15.94 13.41
N LEU A 10 31.61 -16.97 12.96
CA LEU A 10 30.71 -16.91 11.81
C LEU A 10 29.64 -15.88 12.18
N ILE A 11 29.93 -14.60 11.93
CA ILE A 11 28.96 -13.52 12.09
C ILE A 11 27.85 -13.81 11.09
N LEU A 12 26.67 -14.06 11.64
CA LEU A 12 25.39 -14.17 10.96
C LEU A 12 25.18 -12.94 10.06
N ILE A 13 25.43 -13.09 8.76
CA ILE A 13 24.97 -12.16 7.72
C ILE A 13 23.85 -12.82 6.91
N PHE A 14 22.91 -13.48 7.58
CA PHE A 14 21.55 -13.47 7.05
C PHE A 14 20.97 -12.16 7.51
N GLY A 15 21.20 -11.13 6.69
CA GLY A 15 20.58 -9.83 6.87
C GLY A 15 19.10 -10.07 7.11
N CYS A 16 18.55 -9.44 8.16
CA CYS A 16 17.11 -9.28 8.25
C CYS A 16 16.68 -8.63 6.93
N ARG A 17 16.16 -9.43 6.00
CA ARG A 17 15.32 -8.87 4.94
C ARG A 17 14.21 -8.22 5.73
N ASN A 18 14.18 -6.89 5.76
CA ASN A 18 13.00 -6.14 6.15
C ASN A 18 11.95 -6.45 5.08
N SER A 19 11.43 -7.68 5.09
CA SER A 19 10.38 -8.11 4.19
C SER A 19 9.20 -7.23 4.52
N SER A 20 8.88 -6.36 3.58
CA SER A 20 7.72 -5.50 3.71
C SER A 20 6.49 -6.39 3.86
N ASN A 21 5.66 -6.16 4.88
CA ASN A 21 4.35 -6.83 4.96
C ASN A 21 3.39 -6.33 3.85
N ILE A 22 3.84 -5.41 2.99
CA ILE A 22 3.07 -4.78 1.91
C ILE A 22 3.31 -5.48 0.56
N LEU A 23 4.56 -5.86 0.26
CA LEU A 23 4.97 -6.45 -1.02
C LEU A 23 5.99 -7.57 -0.78
N PRO A 24 5.91 -8.69 -1.54
CA PRO A 24 6.83 -9.82 -1.37
C PRO A 24 8.27 -9.43 -1.74
N ASP A 25 9.23 -9.83 -0.90
CA ASP A 25 10.68 -9.68 -1.13
C ASP A 25 11.15 -8.28 -1.60
N THR A 26 10.39 -7.24 -1.26
CA THR A 26 10.63 -5.88 -1.74
C THR A 26 11.11 -4.98 -0.61
N GLU A 27 12.20 -4.24 -0.86
CA GLU A 27 12.63 -3.12 -0.02
C GLU A 27 11.90 -1.85 -0.44
N LEU A 28 11.27 -1.16 0.51
CA LEU A 28 10.62 0.14 0.29
C LEU A 28 11.57 1.25 0.66
N LYS A 29 11.84 2.19 -0.26
CA LYS A 29 12.64 3.39 0.03
C LYS A 29 11.75 4.61 -0.02
N PHE A 30 11.69 5.37 1.06
CA PHE A 30 10.89 6.58 1.12
C PHE A 30 11.38 7.60 0.07
N VAL A 31 10.44 8.26 -0.59
CA VAL A 31 10.70 9.28 -1.62
C VAL A 31 10.24 10.64 -1.12
N SER A 32 8.96 10.74 -0.77
CA SER A 32 8.33 11.97 -0.34
C SER A 32 7.01 11.69 0.36
N ASP A 33 6.46 12.71 0.98
CA ASP A 33 5.12 12.74 1.55
C ASP A 33 4.38 14.02 1.12
N TYR A 34 3.06 13.96 1.13
CA TYR A 34 2.21 15.12 0.93
C TYR A 34 0.87 14.94 1.63
N HIS A 35 0.18 16.05 1.88
CA HIS A 35 -1.16 16.04 2.45
C HIS A 35 -2.20 16.20 1.35
N CYS A 36 -3.18 15.31 1.32
CA CYS A 36 -4.35 15.43 0.46
C CYS A 36 -5.62 15.07 1.22
N TRP A 37 -6.29 16.09 1.75
CA TRP A 37 -7.44 15.93 2.63
C TRP A 37 -8.46 14.90 2.10
N PRO A 38 -8.87 13.91 2.91
CA PRO A 38 -8.56 13.68 4.33
C PRO A 38 -7.38 12.73 4.57
N TYR A 39 -6.46 12.57 3.62
CA TYR A 39 -5.36 11.62 3.68
C TYR A 39 -4.00 12.30 3.84
N ASP A 40 -3.13 11.69 4.64
CA ASP A 40 -1.69 11.84 4.49
C ASP A 40 -1.17 10.77 3.54
N VAL A 41 -0.31 11.14 2.61
CA VAL A 41 0.20 10.25 1.57
C VAL A 41 1.70 10.12 1.69
N ASN A 42 2.18 8.89 1.88
CA ASN A 42 3.60 8.56 1.80
C ASN A 42 3.89 7.86 0.47
N ILE A 43 4.94 8.30 -0.22
CA ILE A 43 5.41 7.71 -1.47
C ILE A 43 6.73 6.97 -1.22
N TYR A 44 6.78 5.73 -1.69
CA TYR A 44 7.97 4.89 -1.65
C TYR A 44 8.36 4.48 -3.07
N SER A 45 9.65 4.45 -3.37
CA SER A 45 10.14 3.74 -4.54
C SER A 45 10.21 2.25 -4.24
N VAL A 46 9.77 1.45 -5.19
CA VAL A 46 9.83 -0.01 -5.20
C VAL A 46 10.65 -0.47 -6.39
N LYS A 47 11.19 -1.69 -6.40
CA LYS A 47 11.91 -2.23 -7.57
C LYS A 47 11.67 -3.72 -7.67
N ASP A 48 11.83 -4.24 -8.88
CA ASP A 48 11.85 -5.69 -9.16
C ASP A 48 10.60 -6.44 -8.69
N ILE A 49 9.44 -5.77 -8.76
CA ILE A 49 8.16 -6.38 -8.38
C ILE A 49 7.79 -7.47 -9.40
N LYS A 50 7.55 -8.67 -8.90
CA LYS A 50 7.05 -9.80 -9.69
C LYS A 50 5.55 -9.96 -9.44
N ILE A 51 4.77 -9.92 -10.52
CA ILE A 51 3.33 -10.17 -10.48
C ILE A 51 3.08 -11.66 -10.69
N ASP A 52 3.20 -12.42 -9.60
CA ASP A 52 2.98 -13.86 -9.55
C ASP A 52 1.91 -14.22 -8.51
N SER A 53 1.71 -15.52 -8.23
CA SER A 53 0.72 -15.96 -7.24
C SER A 53 1.02 -15.47 -5.83
N LEU A 54 2.29 -15.25 -5.48
CA LEU A 54 2.69 -14.74 -4.17
C LEU A 54 2.30 -13.26 -4.03
N PHE A 55 2.43 -12.46 -5.08
CA PHE A 55 1.99 -11.06 -5.08
C PHE A 55 0.55 -10.89 -4.58
N TYR A 56 -0.38 -11.73 -5.06
CA TYR A 56 -1.79 -11.67 -4.70
C TYR A 56 -2.11 -12.16 -3.27
N THR A 57 -1.13 -12.68 -2.52
CA THR A 57 -1.29 -12.98 -1.09
C THR A 57 -0.93 -11.80 -0.19
N TYR A 58 -0.45 -10.69 -0.76
CA TYR A 58 -0.09 -9.46 -0.06
C TYR A 58 -1.14 -8.35 -0.28
N PRO A 59 -1.13 -7.27 0.53
CA PRO A 59 -0.40 -7.12 1.80
C PRO A 59 -0.81 -8.19 2.82
N LEU A 60 0.14 -8.64 3.64
CA LEU A 60 -0.17 -9.56 4.72
C LEU A 60 -1.10 -8.88 5.74
N ASN A 61 -2.08 -9.60 6.27
CA ASN A 61 -3.05 -9.06 7.23
C ASN A 61 -2.39 -8.33 8.42
N GLY A 62 -1.19 -8.74 8.83
CA GLY A 62 -0.43 -8.08 9.90
C GLY A 62 -0.04 -6.64 9.60
N TYR A 63 0.04 -6.24 8.33
CA TYR A 63 0.36 -4.87 7.92
C TYR A 63 -0.69 -3.86 8.38
N PHE A 64 -1.97 -4.16 8.17
CA PHE A 64 -3.06 -3.26 8.53
C PHE A 64 -3.51 -3.40 9.99
N GLY A 65 -3.01 -4.39 10.70
CA GLY A 65 -3.48 -4.79 12.03
C GLY A 65 -4.76 -5.63 11.97
N LYS A 66 -5.17 -6.14 13.14
CA LYS A 66 -6.38 -6.98 13.28
C LYS A 66 -7.48 -6.18 13.96
N ASN A 67 -8.54 -5.86 13.21
CA ASN A 67 -9.77 -5.32 13.77
C ASN A 67 -10.96 -5.85 12.97
N PRO A 68 -11.91 -6.57 13.60
CA PRO A 68 -13.02 -7.24 12.91
C PRO A 68 -14.02 -6.28 12.25
N LYS A 69 -14.01 -4.99 12.62
CA LYS A 69 -14.85 -3.97 11.99
C LYS A 69 -14.42 -3.69 10.55
N TYR A 70 -13.13 -3.82 10.26
CA TYR A 70 -12.56 -3.45 8.97
C TYR A 70 -12.32 -4.67 8.10
N LYS A 71 -12.47 -4.47 6.80
CA LYS A 71 -12.17 -5.43 5.76
C LYS A 71 -10.83 -5.08 5.12
N ILE A 72 -10.00 -6.09 4.90
CA ILE A 72 -8.71 -5.98 4.23
C ILE A 72 -8.85 -6.56 2.82
N THR A 73 -8.20 -5.93 1.86
CA THR A 73 -8.07 -6.42 0.48
C THR A 73 -6.62 -6.78 0.20
N THR A 74 -6.41 -7.81 -0.61
CA THR A 74 -5.11 -8.07 -1.24
C THR A 74 -4.99 -7.22 -2.50
N TRP A 75 -3.82 -7.27 -3.15
CA TRP A 75 -3.60 -6.59 -4.41
C TRP A 75 -4.61 -7.02 -5.47
N SER A 76 -5.15 -6.06 -6.18
CA SER A 76 -6.05 -6.25 -7.33
C SER A 76 -5.76 -5.16 -8.35
N LYS A 77 -5.99 -5.44 -9.63
CA LYS A 77 -5.75 -4.45 -10.67
C LYS A 77 -6.83 -3.36 -10.61
N TYR A 78 -6.45 -2.12 -10.87
CA TYR A 78 -7.34 -0.98 -10.68
C TYR A 78 -8.45 -0.91 -11.73
N ASP A 79 -8.14 -1.26 -12.99
CA ASP A 79 -9.07 -1.27 -14.12
C ASP A 79 -10.23 -2.26 -13.97
N GLU A 80 -10.10 -3.25 -13.08
CA GLU A 80 -11.13 -4.26 -12.77
C GLU A 80 -12.10 -3.81 -11.65
N ILE A 81 -11.91 -2.61 -11.07
CA ILE A 81 -12.71 -2.14 -9.94
C ILE A 81 -13.99 -1.44 -10.38
N ASP A 82 -15.10 -1.80 -9.74
CA ASP A 82 -16.27 -0.94 -9.64
C ASP A 82 -15.98 0.26 -8.71
N THR A 83 -15.52 1.37 -9.28
CA THR A 83 -15.19 2.57 -8.49
C THR A 83 -16.43 3.28 -7.96
N THR A 84 -17.65 2.89 -8.37
CA THR A 84 -18.89 3.49 -7.86
C THR A 84 -19.11 3.14 -6.38
N VAL A 85 -18.58 2.02 -5.90
CA VAL A 85 -18.70 1.68 -4.46
C VAL A 85 -17.72 2.45 -3.59
N TRP A 86 -16.79 3.21 -4.16
CA TRP A 86 -15.82 4.00 -3.41
C TRP A 86 -16.40 5.35 -3.03
N SER A 87 -16.42 5.64 -1.74
CA SER A 87 -16.84 6.97 -1.28
C SER A 87 -15.70 7.96 -1.41
N GLY A 88 -15.86 8.95 -2.29
CA GLY A 88 -14.98 10.13 -2.35
C GLY A 88 -13.59 9.89 -2.93
N MET A 89 -13.11 8.64 -3.06
CA MET A 89 -11.74 8.36 -3.50
C MET A 89 -11.42 8.89 -4.90
N ASN A 90 -12.31 8.72 -5.89
CA ASN A 90 -12.07 9.28 -7.23
C ASN A 90 -11.97 10.81 -7.21
N ASN A 91 -12.79 11.47 -6.38
CA ASN A 91 -12.73 12.92 -6.21
C ASN A 91 -11.43 13.33 -5.51
N ILE A 92 -11.03 12.60 -4.47
CA ILE A 92 -9.80 12.84 -3.71
C ILE A 92 -8.59 12.70 -4.64
N LEU A 93 -8.48 11.59 -5.37
CA LEU A 93 -7.38 11.36 -6.31
C LEU A 93 -7.25 12.49 -7.35
N GLY A 94 -8.36 13.05 -7.81
CA GLY A 94 -8.38 14.17 -8.77
C GLY A 94 -8.23 15.57 -8.15
N GLN A 95 -8.32 15.71 -6.83
CA GLN A 95 -8.21 16.99 -6.10
C GLN A 95 -6.86 17.20 -5.43
N CYS A 96 -6.00 16.18 -5.36
CA CYS A 96 -4.65 16.31 -4.83
C CYS A 96 -3.70 16.88 -5.90
N ASP A 97 -3.25 18.12 -5.76
CA ASP A 97 -2.32 18.74 -6.73
C ASP A 97 -1.04 17.91 -6.93
N ASP A 98 -0.48 17.36 -5.85
CA ASP A 98 0.72 16.52 -5.86
C ASP A 98 0.49 15.07 -6.35
N ASN A 99 -0.75 14.68 -6.63
CA ASN A 99 -1.11 13.33 -7.11
C ASN A 99 -1.46 13.27 -8.60
N THR A 100 -1.25 14.39 -9.31
CA THR A 100 -1.61 14.53 -10.73
C THR A 100 -0.99 13.41 -11.58
N GLU A 101 0.21 12.93 -11.23
CA GLU A 101 0.87 11.81 -11.93
C GLU A 101 0.09 10.50 -11.78
N LEU A 102 -0.16 10.04 -10.54
CA LEU A 102 -0.90 8.79 -10.26
C LEU A 102 -2.32 8.86 -10.85
N TYR A 103 -3.01 9.99 -10.68
CA TYR A 103 -4.36 10.16 -11.22
C TYR A 103 -4.40 10.05 -12.75
N ASN A 104 -3.44 10.66 -13.44
CA ASN A 104 -3.34 10.55 -14.90
C ASN A 104 -3.07 9.12 -15.37
N GLN A 105 -2.28 8.34 -14.63
CA GLN A 105 -2.00 6.95 -14.98
C GLN A 105 -3.22 6.05 -14.75
N ILE A 106 -3.97 6.30 -13.66
CA ILE A 106 -5.27 5.66 -13.42
C ILE A 106 -6.21 5.91 -14.61
N LEU A 107 -6.30 7.14 -15.10
CA LEU A 107 -7.15 7.49 -16.24
C LEU A 107 -6.70 6.85 -17.56
N LYS A 108 -5.40 6.59 -17.72
CA LYS A 108 -4.83 5.95 -18.92
C LYS A 108 -4.97 4.42 -18.91
N GLY A 109 -5.39 3.83 -17.80
CA GLY A 109 -5.48 2.37 -17.64
C GLY A 109 -4.11 1.70 -17.54
N ASP A 110 -3.11 2.40 -16.98
CA ASP A 110 -1.79 1.83 -16.73
C ASP A 110 -1.86 0.68 -15.70
N ASP A 111 -0.77 -0.10 -15.58
CA ASP A 111 -0.66 -1.23 -14.65
C ASP A 111 -0.54 -0.76 -13.19
N ILE A 112 -1.68 -0.32 -12.67
CA ILE A 112 -1.86 0.12 -11.29
C ILE A 112 -2.59 -0.97 -10.53
N TYR A 113 -2.01 -1.35 -9.40
CA TYR A 113 -2.62 -2.25 -8.44
C TYR A 113 -3.03 -1.48 -7.21
N TYR A 114 -4.08 -1.91 -6.55
CA TYR A 114 -4.52 -1.33 -5.29
C TYR A 114 -4.77 -2.41 -4.23
N SER A 115 -4.68 -1.98 -2.98
CA SER A 115 -5.07 -2.74 -1.80
C SER A 115 -5.44 -1.75 -0.70
N GLY A 116 -6.17 -2.18 0.32
CA GLY A 116 -6.47 -1.31 1.44
C GLY A 116 -7.26 -1.99 2.54
N ILE A 117 -7.49 -1.20 3.58
CA ILE A 117 -8.36 -1.51 4.72
C ILE A 117 -9.50 -0.51 4.75
N TYR A 118 -10.73 -1.01 4.77
CA TYR A 118 -11.93 -0.20 4.66
C TYR A 118 -13.05 -0.69 5.57
N GLN A 119 -14.05 0.17 5.75
CA GLN A 119 -15.33 -0.17 6.35
C GLN A 119 -16.46 0.10 5.35
N ASP A 120 -17.49 -0.73 5.39
CA ASP A 120 -18.72 -0.48 4.66
C ASP A 120 -19.63 0.42 5.49
N PHE A 121 -20.28 1.38 4.85
CA PHE A 121 -21.36 2.16 5.44
C PHE A 121 -22.54 2.26 4.47
N LYS A 122 -23.71 2.56 5.01
CA LYS A 122 -24.91 2.81 4.21
C LYS A 122 -25.15 4.31 4.12
N VAL A 123 -25.36 4.81 2.91
CA VAL A 123 -25.84 6.17 2.67
C VAL A 123 -27.38 6.21 2.75
N GLU A 124 -27.97 7.41 2.75
CA GLU A 124 -29.42 7.63 2.99
C GLU A 124 -30.34 6.85 2.02
N ASN A 125 -29.91 6.63 0.78
CA ASN A 125 -30.65 5.83 -0.21
C ASN A 125 -30.51 4.31 -0.03
N GLY A 126 -29.79 3.86 1.00
CA GLY A 126 -29.54 2.44 1.30
C GLY A 126 -28.38 1.80 0.54
N GLU A 127 -27.72 2.51 -0.38
CA GLU A 127 -26.53 2.03 -1.08
C GLU A 127 -25.38 1.80 -0.10
N LYS A 128 -24.62 0.73 -0.32
CA LYS A 128 -23.39 0.46 0.41
C LYS A 128 -22.24 1.21 -0.25
N ARG A 129 -21.50 1.96 0.54
CA ARG A 129 -20.27 2.64 0.12
C ARG A 129 -19.11 2.20 1.00
N ARG A 130 -17.90 2.21 0.43
CA ARG A 130 -16.66 1.88 1.12
C ARG A 130 -15.95 3.16 1.52
N LYS A 131 -15.56 3.24 2.79
CA LYS A 131 -14.63 4.25 3.29
C LYS A 131 -13.30 3.57 3.59
N TYR A 132 -12.25 3.95 2.86
CA TYR A 132 -10.90 3.46 3.10
C TYR A 132 -10.25 4.26 4.23
N GLU A 133 -9.78 3.54 5.24
CA GLU A 133 -8.95 4.09 6.31
C GLU A 133 -7.50 4.20 5.86
N GLN A 134 -7.07 3.22 5.07
CA GLN A 134 -5.81 3.26 4.37
C GLN A 134 -5.96 2.56 3.02
N ILE A 135 -5.48 3.19 1.97
CA ILE A 135 -5.44 2.62 0.62
C ILE A 135 -4.02 2.75 0.06
N LEU A 136 -3.60 1.74 -0.68
CA LEU A 136 -2.32 1.65 -1.33
C LEU A 136 -2.54 1.61 -2.83
N PHE A 137 -1.69 2.33 -3.56
CA PHE A 137 -1.59 2.25 -5.01
C PHE A 137 -0.16 1.90 -5.38
N LEU A 138 0.00 0.78 -6.06
CA LEU A 138 1.25 0.35 -6.64
C LEU A 138 1.22 0.67 -8.13
N ASP A 139 2.04 1.63 -8.52
CA ASP A 139 2.27 1.99 -9.91
C ASP A 139 3.57 1.32 -10.38
N LEU A 140 3.41 0.29 -11.23
CA LEU A 140 4.54 -0.45 -11.78
C LEU A 140 5.31 0.34 -12.82
N ALA A 141 4.68 1.29 -13.52
CA ALA A 141 5.33 2.07 -14.57
C ALA A 141 6.36 3.04 -13.98
N GLN A 142 6.02 3.72 -12.87
CA GLN A 142 6.96 4.61 -12.18
C GLN A 142 7.72 3.94 -11.05
N ASN A 143 7.48 2.65 -10.78
CA ASN A 143 8.10 1.94 -9.68
C ASN A 143 7.83 2.65 -8.33
N LYS A 144 6.57 3.08 -8.12
CA LYS A 144 6.14 3.83 -6.93
C LYS A 144 5.02 3.10 -6.19
N LEU A 145 5.06 3.19 -4.87
CA LEU A 145 4.01 2.77 -3.96
C LEU A 145 3.51 4.01 -3.20
N HIS A 146 2.25 4.35 -3.39
CA HIS A 146 1.58 5.43 -2.68
C HIS A 146 0.75 4.82 -1.54
N ILE A 147 0.87 5.36 -0.33
CA ILE A 147 0.13 4.90 0.85
C ILE A 147 -0.65 6.08 1.41
N PHE A 148 -1.95 6.08 1.20
CA PHE A 148 -2.89 7.08 1.70
C PHE A 148 -3.45 6.62 3.04
N LYS A 149 -3.34 7.44 4.09
CA LYS A 149 -3.84 7.17 5.45
C LYS A 149 -4.82 8.25 5.90
N ASP A 150 -6.06 7.87 6.24
CA ASP A 150 -7.08 8.83 6.67
C ASP A 150 -6.65 9.47 8.00
N ILE A 151 -6.48 10.79 8.00
CA ILE A 151 -6.03 11.55 9.17
C ILE A 151 -7.08 11.62 10.27
N ASN A 152 -8.35 11.38 9.93
CA ASN A 152 -9.45 11.40 10.89
C ASN A 152 -9.53 10.13 11.74
N LYS A 153 -8.62 9.16 11.50
CA LYS A 153 -8.53 7.97 12.30
C LYS A 153 -7.74 8.24 13.57
N ILE A 154 -8.46 8.56 14.64
CA ILE A 154 -7.91 8.60 16.00
C ILE A 154 -7.76 7.13 16.47
N TYR A 155 -6.51 6.68 16.67
CA TYR A 155 -6.17 5.33 17.14
C TYR A 155 -6.74 5.01 18.52
#